data_AF-A0A0P8APC7-F1
#
_entry.id   AF-A0A0P8APC7-F1
#
_cell.length_a   1.000
_cell.length_b   1.000
_cell.length_c   1.000
_cell.angle_alpha   90.00
_cell.angle_beta   90.00
_cell.angle_gamma   90.00
#
_symmetry.space_group_name_H-M   'P 1'
#
loop_
_entity.id
_entity.type
_entity.pdbx_description
1 polymer ?
#
loop_
_entity_poly.entity_id
_entity_poly.type
_entity_poly.pdbx_seq_one_letter_code
_entity_poly.pdbx_strand_id
1 'polypeptide(L)' 'MGEAVLRVVERTGRCTATAANPDTGRVDVDTLALLRSWGHEDFAVYAEVIEGGEIATGDVVTVT' A
#
# COMPACT_ATOMS: atom_id res chain seq x y z
N MET A 1 7.61 0.93 -13.32
CA MET A 1 8.67 0.79 -12.30
C MET A 1 9.58 -0.31 -12.79
N GLY A 2 10.89 -0.08 -12.83
CA GLY A 2 11.77 -0.99 -13.58
C GLY A 2 11.24 -1.16 -14.99
N GLU A 3 11.08 -2.42 -15.43
CA GLU A 3 10.49 -2.75 -16.73
C GLU A 3 8.96 -2.92 -16.70
N ALA A 4 8.33 -2.98 -15.52
CA ALA A 4 6.89 -3.21 -15.40
C ALA A 4 6.07 -1.92 -15.53
N VAL A 5 4.90 -2.01 -16.17
CA VAL A 5 3.92 -0.92 -16.27
C VAL A 5 2.68 -1.25 -15.46
N LEU A 6 2.31 -0.32 -14.59
CA LEU A 6 1.21 -0.46 -13.63
C LEU A 6 0.19 0.65 -13.85
N ARG A 7 -1.10 0.29 -13.82
CA ARG A 7 -2.21 1.24 -13.80
C ARG A 7 -2.84 1.25 -12.42
N VAL A 8 -2.84 2.41 -11.76
CA VAL A 8 -3.59 2.60 -10.50
C VAL A 8 -5.08 2.51 -10.79
N VAL A 9 -5.80 1.65 -10.05
CA VAL A 9 -7.23 1.39 -10.30
C VAL A 9 -8.13 1.87 -9.17
N GLU A 10 -7.69 1.80 -7.92
CA GLU A 10 -8.47 2.28 -6.78
C GLU A 10 -7.60 2.62 -5.57
N ARG A 11 -8.13 3.50 -4.70
CA ARG A 11 -7.61 3.69 -3.33
C ARG A 11 -7.99 2.47 -2.51
N THR A 12 -7.14 2.07 -1.59
CA THR A 12 -7.42 0.93 -0.72
C THR A 12 -7.35 1.32 0.75
N GLY A 13 -8.50 1.17 1.41
CA GLY A 13 -8.61 1.24 2.86
C GLY A 13 -7.73 0.19 3.54
N ARG A 14 -7.38 0.43 4.80
CA ARG A 14 -6.66 -0.55 5.61
C ARG A 14 -7.63 -1.45 6.36
N CYS A 15 -7.20 -2.68 6.62
CA CYS A 15 -7.89 -3.62 7.51
C CYS A 15 -7.17 -3.73 8.85
N THR A 16 -7.73 -4.50 9.78
CA THR A 16 -7.16 -4.70 11.13
C THR A 16 -5.79 -5.35 11.14
N ALA A 17 -5.31 -5.91 10.02
CA ALA A 17 -3.96 -6.46 9.92
C ALA A 17 -2.87 -5.41 10.21
N THR A 18 -3.10 -4.13 9.89
CA THR A 18 -2.13 -3.06 10.16
C THR A 18 -2.01 -2.71 11.64
N ALA A 19 -2.92 -3.19 12.49
CA ALA A 19 -2.89 -2.97 13.94
C ALA A 19 -1.93 -3.93 14.68
N ALA A 20 -1.40 -4.95 14.00
CA ALA A 20 -0.47 -5.90 14.59
C ALA A 20 0.96 -5.37 14.53
N ASN A 21 1.63 -5.37 15.69
CA ASN A 21 3.04 -5.05 15.82
C ASN A 21 3.90 -6.05 15.01
N PRO A 22 4.81 -5.59 14.12
CA PRO A 22 5.60 -6.49 13.27
C PRO A 22 6.61 -7.34 14.04
N ASP A 23 7.10 -6.89 15.21
CA ASP A 23 8.08 -7.62 16.02
C ASP A 23 7.42 -8.68 16.92
N THR A 24 6.21 -8.40 17.40
CA THR A 24 5.55 -9.24 18.43
C THR A 24 4.26 -9.93 17.98
N GLY A 25 3.66 -9.49 16.87
CA GLY A 25 2.39 -10.00 16.35
C GLY A 25 1.14 -9.62 17.17
N ARG A 26 1.30 -8.85 18.25
CA ARG A 26 0.18 -8.41 19.09
C ARG A 26 -0.47 -7.17 18.49
N VAL A 27 -1.79 -7.05 18.65
CA VAL A 27 -2.49 -5.80 18.38
C VAL A 27 -2.14 -4.80 19.48
N ASP A 28 -1.44 -3.73 19.13
CA ASP A 28 -0.95 -2.73 20.09
C ASP A 28 -1.29 -1.27 19.71
N VAL A 29 -1.72 -1.01 18.48
CA VAL A 29 -2.18 0.30 18.02
C VAL A 29 -3.46 0.16 17.20
N ASP A 30 -4.51 0.92 17.52
CA ASP A 30 -5.71 1.02 16.67
C ASP A 30 -5.42 1.94 15.47
N THR A 31 -4.70 1.39 14.50
CA THR A 31 -4.31 2.09 13.26
C THR A 31 -5.52 2.58 12.48
N LEU A 32 -6.64 1.85 12.51
CA LEU A 32 -7.86 2.26 11.82
C LEU A 32 -8.51 3.47 12.48
N ALA A 33 -8.58 3.53 13.81
CA ALA A 33 -9.09 4.71 14.51
C ALA A 33 -8.22 5.95 14.23
N LEU A 34 -6.90 5.79 14.18
CA LEU A 34 -5.98 6.87 13.81
C LEU A 34 -6.24 7.38 12.40
N LEU A 35 -6.32 6.49 11.41
CA LEU A 35 -6.61 6.89 10.04
C LEU A 35 -7.99 7.56 9.95
N ARG A 36 -9.04 6.98 10.56
CA ARG A 36 -10.38 7.58 10.60
C ARG A 36 -10.40 8.98 11.20
N SER A 37 -9.49 9.29 12.13
CA SER A 37 -9.36 10.65 12.68
C SER A 37 -8.91 11.69 11.63
N TRP A 38 -8.31 11.25 10.53
CA TRP A 38 -7.97 12.06 9.36
C TRP A 38 -9.06 12.05 8.28
N GLY A 39 -10.19 11.38 8.53
CA GLY A 39 -11.34 11.35 7.63
C GLY A 39 -11.32 10.25 6.56
N HIS A 40 -10.36 9.32 6.59
CA HIS A 40 -10.29 8.19 5.67
C HIS A 40 -9.54 7.00 6.29
N GLU A 41 -9.62 5.82 5.68
CA GLU A 41 -8.76 4.67 6.04
C GLU A 41 -7.76 4.34 4.92
N ASP A 42 -7.70 5.18 3.89
CA ASP A 42 -6.84 4.99 2.72
C ASP A 42 -5.37 5.15 3.08
N PHE A 43 -4.56 4.12 2.80
CA PHE A 43 -3.11 4.17 3.00
C PHE A 43 -2.32 3.34 1.96
N ALA A 44 -2.94 3.05 0.81
CA ALA A 44 -2.26 2.59 -0.40
C ALA A 44 -3.20 2.74 -1.61
N VAL A 45 -2.75 2.27 -2.77
CA VAL A 45 -3.57 2.07 -3.97
C VAL A 45 -3.42 0.62 -4.44
N TYR A 46 -4.47 0.08 -5.07
CA TYR A 46 -4.32 -1.10 -5.91
C TYR A 46 -3.92 -0.67 -7.32
N ALA A 47 -3.02 -1.44 -7.91
CA ALA A 47 -2.59 -1.25 -9.28
C ALA A 47 -2.66 -2.58 -10.03
N GLU A 48 -3.12 -2.50 -11.27
CA GLU A 48 -3.11 -3.59 -12.22
C GLU A 48 -1.79 -3.58 -13.00
N VAL A 49 -1.16 -4.74 -13.15
CA VAL A 49 -0.02 -4.91 -14.05
C VAL A 49 -0.56 -4.97 -15.47
N ILE A 50 -0.32 -3.92 -16.26
CA ILE A 50 -0.74 -3.87 -17.66
C ILE A 50 0.37 -4.35 -18.60
N GLU A 51 1.63 -4.25 -18.17
CA GLU A 51 2.78 -4.88 -18.82
C GLU A 51 3.71 -5.46 -17.75
N GLY A 52 4.02 -6.74 -17.87
CA GLY A 52 4.94 -7.43 -16.95
C GLY A 52 6.40 -7.12 -17.26
N GLY A 53 7.25 -7.15 -16.25
CA GLY A 53 8.68 -6.91 -16.37
C GLY A 53 9.39 -7.12 -15.04
N GLU A 54 10.72 -7.19 -15.07
CA GLU A 54 11.51 -7.29 -13.85
C GLU A 54 11.50 -5.96 -13.07
N ILE A 55 11.53 -6.10 -11.75
CA ILE A 55 11.63 -4.99 -10.80
C ILE A 55 12.70 -5.33 -9.76
N ALA A 56 13.47 -4.32 -9.38
CA ALA A 56 14.54 -4.43 -8.41
C ALA A 56 14.54 -3.23 -7.45
N THR A 57 15.15 -3.42 -6.28
CA THR A 57 15.39 -2.31 -5.35
C THR A 57 16.28 -1.26 -6.02
N GLY A 58 15.83 0.00 -5.99
CA GLY A 58 16.53 1.12 -6.62
C GLY A 58 16.02 1.49 -8.00
N ASP A 59 15.11 0.70 -8.59
CA ASP A 59 14.48 1.07 -9.85
C ASP A 59 13.71 2.38 -9.74
N VAL A 60 13.80 3.19 -10.79
CA VAL A 60 13.08 4.46 -10.89
C VAL A 60 11.60 4.19 -11.14
N VAL A 61 10.76 4.95 -10.44
CA VAL A 61 9.33 5.04 -10.71
C VAL A 61 9.06 6.35 -11.42
N THR A 62 8.55 6.25 -12.65
CA THR A 62 8.06 7.40 -13.40
C THR A 62 6.54 7.36 -13.44
N VAL A 63 5.92 8.53 -13.25
CA VAL A 63 4.46 8.71 -13.36
C VAL A 63 4.19 9.49 -14.64
N THR A 64 3.30 8.96 -15.48
CA THR A 64 2.96 9.50 -16.80
C THR A 64 1.46 9.63 -16.96
#